data_AF-A0A242B014-F1
#
_entry.id   AF-A0A242B014-F1
#
_cell.length_a   1.000
_cell.length_b   1.000
_cell.length_c   1.000
_cell.angle_alpha   90.00
_cell.angle_beta   90.00
_cell.angle_gamma   90.00
#
_symmetry.space_group_name_H-M   'P 1'
#
loop_
_entity.id
_entity.type
_entity.pdbx_description
1 polymer ?
#
loop_
_entity_poly.entity_id
_entity_poly.type
_entity_poly.pdbx_seq_one_letter_code
_entity_poly.pdbx_strand_id
1 'polypeptide(L)' 'MEEKFSTETFSKYLLKLLQDKQKMPMTEFNQGAIATLIEVEETLNMMLKNNEENENDLNEVEG' A
#
# COMPACT_ATOMS: atom_id res chain seq x y z
N MET A 1 -15.40 1.67 20.90
CA MET A 1 -15.07 0.63 19.89
C MET A 1 -13.81 1.16 19.23
N GLU A 2 -12.64 0.56 19.49
CA GLU A 2 -11.41 0.98 18.82
C GLU A 2 -11.51 0.60 17.34
N GLU A 3 -11.39 1.57 16.44
CA GLU A 3 -11.24 1.28 15.02
C GLU A 3 -9.93 0.54 14.82
N LYS A 4 -10.01 -0.75 14.47
CA LYS A 4 -8.83 -1.52 14.11
C LYS A 4 -8.30 -0.97 12.80
N PHE A 5 -6.99 -0.71 12.76
CA PHE A 5 -6.30 -0.41 11.53
C PHE A 5 -6.51 -1.54 10.52
N SER A 6 -6.91 -1.18 9.29
CA SER A 6 -7.07 -2.11 8.18
C SER A 6 -6.10 -1.72 7.07
N THR A 7 -5.25 -2.67 6.68
CA THR A 7 -4.30 -2.49 5.58
C THR A 7 -5.01 -2.18 4.26
N GLU A 8 -6.19 -2.74 4.05
CA GLU A 8 -7.04 -2.45 2.89
C GLU A 8 -7.52 -0.99 2.91
N THR A 9 -7.97 -0.51 4.07
CA THR A 9 -8.41 0.89 4.24
C THR A 9 -7.24 1.86 4.03
N PHE A 10 -6.05 1.50 4.51
CA PHE A 10 -4.85 2.29 4.32
C PHE A 10 -4.39 2.32 2.85
N SER A 11 -4.41 1.19 2.15
CA SER A 11 -4.11 1.12 0.71
C SER A 11 -5.07 1.99 -0.11
N LYS A 12 -6.38 1.91 0.15
CA LYS A 12 -7.39 2.79 -0.49
C LYS A 12 -7.13 4.27 -0.22
N TYR A 13 -6.69 4.62 0.99
CA TYR A 13 -6.31 5.97 1.34
C TYR A 13 -5.08 6.47 0.55
N LEU A 14 -4.03 5.65 0.44
CA LEU A 14 -2.83 6.00 -0.35
C LEU A 14 -3.17 6.24 -1.82
N LEU A 15 -3.96 5.35 -2.43
CA LEU A 15 -4.39 5.49 -3.82
C LEU A 15 -5.20 6.77 -4.04
N LYS A 16 -6.12 7.10 -3.12
CA LYS A 16 -6.87 8.35 -3.17
C LYS A 16 -5.95 9.57 -3.08
N LEU A 17 -5.00 9.56 -2.15
CA LEU A 17 -4.06 10.66 -1.96
C LEU A 17 -3.16 10.85 -3.20
N LEU A 18 -2.72 9.76 -3.82
CA LEU A 18 -1.97 9.77 -5.08
C LEU A 18 -2.79 10.40 -6.20
N GLN A 19 -4.04 9.98 -6.38
CA GLN A 19 -4.95 10.55 -7.38
C GLN A 19 -5.20 12.05 -7.16
N ASP A 20 -5.36 12.45 -5.91
CA ASP A 20 -5.57 13.86 -5.58
C ASP A 20 -4.31 14.70 -5.83
N LYS A 21 -3.12 14.14 -5.59
CA LYS A 21 -1.85 14.78 -5.92
C LYS A 21 -1.60 14.90 -7.42
N GLN A 22 -1.97 13.88 -8.20
CA GLN A 22 -1.83 13.90 -9.66
C GLN A 22 -2.72 14.96 -10.34
N LYS A 23 -3.79 15.40 -9.68
CA LYS A 23 -4.65 16.52 -10.16
C LYS A 23 -4.07 17.90 -9.86
N MET A 24 -3.05 17.99 -8.99
CA MET A 24 -2.42 19.27 -8.63
C MET A 24 -1.39 19.68 -9.68
N PRO A 25 -1.01 20.98 -9.75
CA PRO A 25 0.09 21.43 -10.59
C PRO A 25 1.38 20.64 -10.30
N MET A 26 2.09 20.25 -11.35
CA MET A 26 3.26 19.38 -11.26
C MET A 26 4.52 20.16 -10.84
N THR A 27 4.55 20.61 -9.59
CA THR A 27 5.73 21.21 -8.95
C THR A 27 6.72 20.13 -8.54
N GLU A 28 7.99 20.48 -8.32
CA GLU A 28 9.01 19.53 -7.80
C GLU A 28 8.55 18.85 -6.51
N PHE A 29 7.89 19.61 -5.62
CA PHE A 29 7.30 19.06 -4.40
C PHE A 29 6.22 18.01 -4.70
N ASN A 30 5.29 18.29 -5.62
CA ASN A 30 4.23 17.34 -5.95
C ASN A 30 4.78 16.11 -6.70
N GLN A 31 5.82 16.27 -7.52
CA GLN A 31 6.54 15.15 -8.14
C GLN A 31 7.17 14.24 -7.09
N GLY A 32 7.88 14.82 -6.11
CA GLY A 32 8.46 14.06 -5.00
C GLY A 32 7.39 13.35 -4.17
N ALA A 33 6.31 14.04 -3.83
CA ALA A 33 5.19 13.46 -3.09
C ALA A 33 4.54 12.29 -3.84
N ILE A 34 4.34 12.41 -5.17
CA ILE A 34 3.81 11.33 -6.01
C ILE A 34 4.76 10.12 -6.01
N ALA A 35 6.06 10.34 -6.19
CA ALA A 35 7.06 9.27 -6.19
C ALA A 35 7.07 8.50 -4.87
N THR A 36 7.05 9.20 -3.73
CA THR A 36 6.98 8.57 -2.42
C THR A 36 5.67 7.80 -2.21
N LEU A 37 4.53 8.33 -2.67
CA LEU A 37 3.25 7.62 -2.54
C LEU A 37 3.23 6.31 -3.33
N ILE A 38 3.87 6.28 -4.50
CA ILE A 38 4.03 5.05 -5.30
C ILE A 38 4.93 4.06 -4.56
N GLU A 39 6.11 4.49 -4.09
CA GLU A 39 7.05 3.63 -3.37
C GLU A 39 6.41 2.97 -2.13
N VAL A 40 5.62 3.72 -1.36
CA VAL A 40 4.92 3.21 -0.19
C VAL A 40 3.85 2.19 -0.58
N GLU A 41 3.11 2.42 -1.66
CA GLU A 41 2.09 1.49 -2.18
C GLU A 41 2.73 0.18 -2.66
N GLU A 42 3.82 0.26 -3.42
CA GLU A 42 4.57 -0.90 -3.90
C GLU A 42 5.15 -1.71 -2.74
N THR A 43 5.75 -1.02 -1.76
CA THR A 43 6.30 -1.66 -0.55
C THR A 43 5.21 -2.36 0.24
N LEU A 44 4.05 -1.73 0.41
CA LEU A 44 2.92 -2.32 1.12
C LEU A 44 2.41 -3.58 0.40
N ASN A 45 2.24 -3.50 -0.93
CA ASN A 45 1.81 -4.63 -1.74
C ASN A 45 2.79 -5.80 -1.69
N MET A 46 4.11 -5.52 -1.69
CA MET A 46 5.14 -6.55 -1.54
C MET A 46 5.05 -7.24 -0.17
N MET A 47 4.88 -6.48 0.91
CA MET A 47 4.73 -7.04 2.26
C MET A 47 3.47 -7.92 2.38
N LEU A 48 2.37 -7.50 1.76
CA LEU A 48 1.13 -8.28 1.75
C LEU A 48 1.30 -9.60 0.99
N LYS A 49 1.88 -9.57 -0.21
CA LYS A 49 2.15 -10.78 -1.01
C LYS A 49 3.07 -11.77 -0.27
N ASN A 50 4.14 -11.26 0.32
CA ASN A 50 5.07 -12.11 1.08
C ASN A 50 4.41 -12.73 2.32
N ASN A 51 3.42 -12.06 2.93
CA ASN A 51 2.66 -12.65 4.03
C ASN A 51 1.70 -13.74 3.53
N GLU A 52 1.04 -13.55 2.39
CA GLU A 52 0.15 -14.54 1.78
C GLU A 52 0.91 -15.81 1.31
N GLU A 53 2.13 -15.66 0.79
CA GLU A 53 2.99 -16.79 0.39
C GLU A 53 3.45 -17.62 1.60
N ASN A 54 3.84 -16.97 2.71
CA ASN A 54 4.25 -17.67 3.93
C ASN A 54 3.09 -18.40 4.64
N GLU A 55 1.84 -17.92 4.52
CA GLU A 55 0.67 -18.63 5.06
C GLU A 55 0.28 -19.87 4.24
N ASN A 56 0.57 -19.89 2.94
CA ASN A 56 0.29 -21.05 2.09
C ASN A 56 1.32 -22.18 2.29
N ASP A 57 2.60 -21.86 2.44
CA ASP A 57 3.66 -22.85 2.68
C ASP A 57 3.49 -23.61 4.02
N LEU A 58 2.91 -22.97 5.03
CA LEU A 58 2.62 -23.63 6.32
C LEU A 58 1.47 -24.64 6.23
N ASN A 59 0.51 -24.42 5.32
CA ASN A 59 -0.64 -25.31 5.16
C ASN A 59 -0.34 -26.54 4.28
N GLU A 60 0.71 -26.51 3.45
CA GLU A 60 1.13 -27.66 2.64
C GLU A 60 2.02 -28.67 3.40
N VAL A 61 2.66 -28.25 4.50
CA VAL A 61 3.55 -29.12 5.31
C VAL A 61 2.77 -29.98 6.31
N GLU A 62 1.52 -29.64 6.63
CA GLU A 62 0.64 -30.42 7.52
C GLU A 62 -0.35 -31.35 6.76
N GLY A 63 -0.22 -31.49 5.43
CA GLY A 63 -1.07 -32.33 4.57
C GLY A 63 -0.59 -33.76 4.36
#